data_AF-S4SA18-F1
#
_entry.id   AF-S4SA18-F1
#
_cell.length_a   1.000
_cell.length_b   1.000
_cell.length_c   1.000
_cell.angle_alpha   90.00
_cell.angle_beta   90.00
_cell.angle_gamma   90.00
#
_symmetry.space_group_name_H-M   'P 1'
#
loop_
_entity.id
_entity.type
_entity.pdbx_description
1 polymer ?
#
loop_
_entity_poly.entity_id
_entity_poly.type
_entity_poly.pdbx_seq_one_letter_code
_entity_poly.pdbx_strand_id
1 'polypeptide(L)'
;MLLALSLASLITFILPLIYSLIFKTSSVSKSNKLTSFECGFEPMAPPRRPFSVRFFLLVVLFLVFDVESVLLFPYLSNNILTLSFTYSLNLYIFCLILLCGLLYEWYNSMLDWC
;
A
#
# COMPACT_ATOMS: atom_id res chain seq x y z
N MET A 1 -24.63 10.06 -31.73
CA MET A 1 -23.59 10.02 -30.67
C MET A 1 -23.85 8.92 -29.65
N LEU A 2 -25.00 8.91 -28.95
CA LEU A 2 -25.39 7.83 -28.01
C LEU A 2 -25.38 6.42 -28.61
N LEU A 3 -25.87 6.26 -29.85
CA LEU A 3 -25.84 4.99 -30.59
C LEU A 3 -24.41 4.50 -30.93
N ALA A 4 -23.49 5.43 -31.21
CA ALA A 4 -22.09 5.09 -31.48
C ALA A 4 -21.37 4.67 -30.18
N LEU A 5 -21.70 5.32 -29.07
CA LEU A 5 -21.16 4.99 -27.74
C LEU A 5 -21.66 3.62 -27.26
N SER A 6 -22.93 3.28 -27.47
CA SER A 6 -23.46 1.95 -27.10
C SER A 6 -22.84 0.83 -27.92
N LEU A 7 -22.67 1.02 -29.23
CA LEU A 7 -21.99 0.06 -30.11
C LEU A 7 -20.52 -0.13 -29.73
N ALA A 8 -19.80 0.95 -29.43
CA ALA A 8 -18.41 0.88 -28.98
C ALA A 8 -18.28 0.07 -27.68
N SER A 9 -19.18 0.29 -26.72
CA SER A 9 -19.18 -0.47 -25.45
C SER A 9 -19.47 -1.97 -25.65
N LEU A 10 -20.37 -2.32 -26.59
CA LEU A 10 -20.65 -3.72 -26.89
C LEU A 10 -19.43 -4.42 -27.48
N ILE A 11 -18.73 -3.76 -28.39
CA ILE A 11 -17.55 -4.31 -29.06
C ILE A 11 -16.41 -4.56 -28.06
N THR A 12 -16.18 -3.65 -27.10
CA THR A 12 -15.13 -3.81 -26.08
C THR A 12 -15.40 -4.94 -25.10
N PHE A 13 -16.67 -5.32 -24.88
CA PHE A 13 -17.02 -6.49 -24.06
C PHE A 13 -17.00 -7.81 -24.85
N ILE A 14 -17.43 -7.79 -26.11
CA ILE A 14 -17.59 -9.01 -26.92
C ILE A 14 -16.22 -9.55 -27.39
N LEU A 15 -15.31 -8.67 -27.83
CA LEU A 15 -14.00 -9.08 -28.37
C LEU A 15 -13.13 -9.85 -27.37
N PRO A 16 -12.94 -9.40 -26.11
CA PRO A 16 -12.17 -10.15 -25.12
C PRO A 16 -12.83 -11.47 -24.71
N LEU A 17 -14.17 -11.51 -24.73
CA LEU A 17 -14.93 -12.69 -24.36
C LEU A 17 -14.76 -13.79 -25.43
N ILE A 18 -14.89 -13.43 -26.70
CA ILE A 18 -14.57 -14.33 -27.83
C ILE A 18 -13.10 -14.76 -27.78
N TYR A 19 -12.17 -13.83 -27.52
CA TYR A 19 -10.76 -14.16 -27.36
C TYR A 19 -10.53 -15.20 -26.25
N SER A 20 -11.16 -15.02 -25.08
CA SER A 20 -11.03 -15.95 -23.95
C SER A 20 -11.59 -17.35 -24.23
N LEU A 21 -12.64 -17.44 -25.05
CA LEU A 21 -13.27 -18.72 -25.43
C LEU A 21 -12.42 -19.48 -26.46
N ILE A 22 -11.82 -18.77 -27.44
CA ILE A 22 -10.96 -19.37 -28.46
C ILE A 22 -9.58 -19.70 -27.88
N PHE A 23 -9.00 -18.80 -27.09
CA PHE A 23 -7.74 -18.96 -26.37
C PHE A 23 -7.94 -19.62 -25.00
N LYS A 24 -8.89 -20.55 -24.88
CA LYS A 24 -8.89 -21.53 -23.79
C LYS A 24 -7.72 -22.50 -24.02
N THR A 25 -6.53 -21.97 -23.83
CA THR A 25 -5.26 -22.66 -23.98
C THR A 25 -5.24 -23.80 -22.98
N SER A 26 -5.16 -25.03 -23.48
CA SER A 26 -4.64 -26.26 -22.86
C SER A 26 -4.18 -26.12 -21.40
N SER A 27 -5.11 -25.90 -20.49
CA SER A 27 -4.85 -25.57 -19.09
C SER A 27 -4.66 -26.82 -18.22
N VAL A 28 -4.79 -28.02 -18.81
CA VAL A 28 -4.88 -29.27 -18.05
C VAL A 28 -3.56 -30.05 -18.00
N SER A 29 -2.59 -29.79 -18.89
CA SER A 29 -1.41 -30.68 -19.04
C SER A 29 -0.04 -30.02 -18.92
N LYS A 30 0.05 -28.83 -18.33
CA LYS A 30 1.35 -28.18 -18.07
C LYS A 30 1.57 -28.06 -16.57
N SER A 31 1.70 -29.22 -15.91
CA SER A 31 2.09 -29.31 -14.49
C SER A 31 3.28 -28.39 -14.18
N ASN A 32 4.26 -28.31 -15.09
CA ASN A 32 5.47 -27.49 -14.95
C ASN A 32 5.24 -25.98 -15.15
N LYS A 33 4.07 -25.55 -15.62
CA LYS A 33 3.68 -24.11 -15.63
C LYS A 33 2.99 -23.68 -14.33
N LEU A 34 2.53 -24.64 -13.52
CA LEU A 34 1.82 -24.38 -12.27
C LEU A 34 2.77 -24.41 -11.06
N THR A 35 4.04 -24.73 -11.26
CA THR A 35 5.08 -24.68 -10.24
C THR A 35 5.66 -23.28 -10.10
N SER A 36 6.22 -22.96 -8.93
CA SER A 36 6.97 -21.70 -8.73
C SER A 36 8.13 -21.60 -9.73
N PHE A 37 8.42 -20.38 -10.17
CA PHE A 37 9.61 -20.12 -10.97
C PHE A 37 10.83 -20.17 -10.06
N GLU A 38 11.68 -21.17 -10.26
CA GLU A 38 12.94 -21.36 -9.55
C GLU A 38 14.11 -21.16 -10.52
N CYS A 39 15.34 -21.06 -10.01
CA CYS A 39 16.56 -20.96 -10.81
C CYS A 39 16.95 -22.25 -11.57
N GLY A 40 15.99 -23.15 -11.85
CA GLY A 40 16.19 -24.42 -12.56
C GLY A 40 16.45 -25.65 -11.69
N PHE A 41 16.37 -25.52 -10.36
CA PHE A 41 16.54 -26.62 -9.40
C PHE A 41 15.24 -26.92 -8.65
N GLU A 42 15.09 -28.17 -8.20
CA GLU A 42 13.99 -28.56 -7.32
C GLU A 42 14.15 -27.90 -5.93
N PRO A 43 13.07 -27.48 -5.28
CA PRO A 43 13.13 -26.83 -3.97
C PRO A 43 13.70 -27.80 -2.93
N MET A 44 14.90 -27.50 -2.43
CA MET A 44 15.62 -28.35 -1.47
C MET A 44 15.03 -28.31 -0.05
N ALA A 45 14.20 -27.31 0.27
CA ALA A 45 13.60 -27.14 1.60
C ALA A 45 12.24 -26.44 1.49
N PRO A 46 11.32 -26.66 2.46
CA PRO A 46 10.11 -25.87 2.54
C PRO A 46 10.46 -24.38 2.67
N PRO A 47 9.71 -23.47 2.02
CA PRO A 47 9.97 -22.03 2.08
C PRO A 47 9.66 -21.52 3.48
N ARG A 48 10.64 -21.60 4.39
CA ARG A 48 10.59 -20.93 5.68
C ARG A 48 11.21 -19.56 5.50
N ARG A 49 10.37 -18.54 5.32
CA ARG A 49 10.83 -17.16 5.39
C ARG A 49 10.97 -16.78 6.86
N PRO A 50 12.15 -16.31 7.32
CA PRO A 50 12.28 -15.80 8.67
C PRO A 50 11.33 -14.60 8.85
N PHE A 51 10.68 -14.52 10.01
CA PHE A 51 9.90 -13.34 10.37
C PHE A 51 10.84 -12.17 10.62
N SER A 52 10.76 -11.14 9.80
CA SER A 52 11.54 -9.92 10.00
C SER A 52 10.76 -8.93 10.86
N VAL A 53 11.23 -8.72 12.09
CA VAL A 53 10.68 -7.73 13.03
C VAL A 53 10.68 -6.31 12.43
N ARG A 54 11.59 -6.02 11.49
CA ARG A 54 11.67 -4.73 10.78
C ARG A 54 10.37 -4.39 10.02
N PHE A 55 9.80 -5.34 9.26
CA PHE A 55 8.54 -5.07 8.54
C PHE A 55 7.37 -4.87 9.51
N PHE A 56 7.38 -5.57 10.64
CA PHE A 56 6.37 -5.36 11.67
C PHE A 56 6.45 -3.94 12.26
N LEU A 57 7.66 -3.47 12.60
CA LEU A 57 7.88 -2.12 13.13
C LEU A 57 7.49 -1.04 12.12
N LEU A 58 7.79 -1.22 10.83
CA LEU A 58 7.37 -0.30 9.77
C LEU A 58 5.84 -0.19 9.67
N VAL A 59 5.11 -1.30 9.81
CA VAL A 59 3.64 -1.29 9.81
C VAL A 59 3.08 -0.57 11.03
N VAL A 60 3.66 -0.78 12.21
CA VAL A 60 3.25 -0.09 13.43
C VAL A 60 3.51 1.42 13.33
N LEU A 61 4.69 1.81 12.86
CA LEU A 61 5.07 3.21 12.65
C LEU A 61 4.14 3.89 11.64
N PHE A 62 3.84 3.23 10.52
CA PHE A 62 2.87 3.73 9.55
C PHE A 62 1.48 3.92 10.15
N LEU A 63 1.01 2.96 10.95
CA LEU A 63 -0.31 3.02 11.60
C LEU A 63 -0.39 4.19 12.59
N VAL A 64 0.65 4.39 13.40
CA VAL A 64 0.72 5.51 14.36
C VAL A 64 0.69 6.84 13.61
N PHE A 65 1.53 6.99 12.57
CA PHE A 65 1.57 8.21 11.76
C PHE A 65 0.25 8.51 11.05
N ASP A 66 -0.45 7.48 10.55
CA ASP A 66 -1.76 7.64 9.91
C ASP A 66 -2.80 8.19 10.90
N VAL A 67 -2.87 7.62 12.11
CA VAL A 67 -3.76 8.10 13.18
C VAL A 67 -3.42 9.54 13.59
N GLU A 68 -2.14 9.87 13.72
CA GLU A 68 -1.69 11.22 14.07
C GLU A 68 -2.03 12.25 12.98
N SER A 69 -1.94 11.86 11.71
CA SER A 69 -2.33 12.72 10.58
C SER A 69 -3.84 13.03 10.57
N VAL A 70 -4.67 12.05 10.93
CA VAL A 70 -6.12 12.25 11.10
C VAL A 70 -6.42 13.22 12.23
N LEU A 71 -5.65 13.17 13.33
CA LEU A 71 -5.78 14.11 14.44
C LEU A 71 -5.35 15.53 14.07
N LEU A 72 -4.41 15.71 13.13
CA LEU A 72 -4.01 17.02 12.60
C LEU A 72 -5.05 17.68 11.69
N PHE A 73 -5.83 16.89 10.96
CA PHE A 73 -6.81 17.40 10.00
C PHE A 73 -7.80 18.44 10.57
N PRO A 74 -8.47 18.23 11.73
CA PRO A 74 -9.38 19.23 12.30
C PRO A 74 -8.67 20.54 12.70
N TYR A 75 -7.37 20.47 13.03
CA TYR A 75 -6.58 21.68 13.31
C TYR A 75 -6.34 22.49 12.04
N LEU A 76 -6.12 21.83 10.90
CA LEU A 76 -5.90 22.47 9.61
C LEU A 76 -7.20 23.01 8.99
N SER A 77 -8.34 22.34 9.26
CA SER A 77 -9.64 22.78 8.72
C SER A 77 -10.21 24.01 9.42
N ASN A 78 -9.74 24.34 10.63
CA ASN A 78 -10.18 25.52 11.37
C ASN A 78 -9.56 26.81 10.79
N ASN A 79 -10.33 27.90 10.78
CA ASN A 79 -9.86 29.20 10.31
C ASN A 79 -8.66 29.70 11.12
N ILE A 80 -7.51 29.83 10.45
CA ILE A 80 -6.23 30.32 11.02
C ILE A 80 -6.39 31.71 11.68
N LEU A 81 -7.29 32.55 11.18
CA LEU A 81 -7.54 33.90 11.69
C LEU A 81 -8.26 33.95 13.04
N THR A 82 -8.94 32.87 13.44
CA THR A 82 -9.71 32.76 14.70
C THR A 82 -9.05 31.83 15.71
N LEU A 83 -7.84 31.36 15.44
CA LEU A 83 -7.13 30.47 16.35
C LEU A 83 -6.71 31.24 17.61
N SER A 84 -7.14 30.74 18.77
CA SER A 84 -6.63 31.24 20.05
C SER A 84 -5.15 30.87 20.22
N PHE A 85 -4.40 31.71 20.94
CA PHE A 85 -2.98 31.47 21.22
C PHE A 85 -2.73 30.12 21.94
N THR A 86 -3.67 29.70 22.78
CA THR A 86 -3.61 28.39 23.45
C THR A 86 -3.76 27.23 22.46
N TYR A 87 -4.63 27.39 21.45
CA TYR A 87 -4.85 26.37 20.43
C TYR A 87 -3.63 26.22 19.51
N SER A 88 -2.98 27.32 19.12
CA SER A 88 -1.74 27.26 18.33
C SER A 88 -0.57 26.68 19.10
N LEU A 89 -0.43 26.99 20.40
CA LEU A 89 0.56 26.37 21.28
C LEU A 89 0.37 24.85 21.40
N ASN A 90 -0.87 24.39 21.56
CA ASN A 90 -1.14 22.95 21.64
C ASN A 90 -0.77 22.22 20.34
N LEU A 91 -1.07 22.82 19.19
CA LEU A 91 -0.70 22.27 17.88
C LEU A 91 0.84 22.22 17.72
N TYR A 92 1.54 23.28 18.14
CA TYR A 92 3.00 23.32 18.11
C TYR A 92 3.64 22.24 18.99
N ILE A 93 3.14 22.07 20.23
CA ILE A 93 3.61 21.02 21.15
C ILE A 93 3.32 19.63 20.56
N PHE A 94 2.14 19.42 19.98
CA PHE A 94 1.78 18.17 19.32
C PHE A 94 2.76 17.84 18.18
N CYS A 95 3.03 18.79 17.28
CA CYS A 95 4.01 18.61 16.22
C CYS A 95 5.43 18.34 16.73
N LEU A 96 5.85 18.98 17.83
CA LEU A 96 7.15 18.70 18.43
C LEU A 96 7.26 17.25 18.94
N ILE A 97 6.21 16.73 19.56
CA ILE A 97 6.16 15.34 20.04
C ILE A 97 6.30 14.37 18.87
N LEU A 98 5.58 14.61 17.76
CA LEU A 98 5.69 13.82 16.53
C LEU A 98 7.13 13.79 15.99
N LEU A 99 7.75 14.98 15.91
CA LEU A 99 9.10 15.14 15.39
C LEU A 99 10.13 14.42 16.28
N CYS A 100 9.99 14.54 17.61
CA CYS A 100 10.83 13.83 18.56
C CYS A 100 10.67 12.30 18.47
N GLY A 101 9.45 11.79 18.32
CA GLY A 101 9.18 10.35 18.14
C GLY A 101 9.87 9.81 16.88
N LEU A 102 9.71 10.51 15.75
CA LEU A 102 10.33 10.11 14.49
C LEU A 102 11.87 10.18 14.54
N LEU A 103 12.44 11.20 15.20
CA LEU A 103 13.89 11.29 15.40
C LEU A 103 14.42 10.15 16.28
N TYR A 104 13.67 9.73 17.29
CA TYR A 104 14.04 8.58 18.14
C TYR A 104 14.05 7.27 17.34
N GLU A 105 13.03 7.04 16.51
CA GLU A 105 12.96 5.85 15.65
C GLU A 105 14.06 5.84 14.59
N TRP A 106 14.40 7.01 14.05
CA TRP A 106 15.51 7.16 13.10
C TRP A 106 16.86 6.90 13.76
N TYR A 107 17.10 7.43 14.96
CA TYR A 107 18.33 7.17 15.70
C TYR A 107 18.54 5.67 15.99
N ASN A 108 17.46 4.92 16.20
CA ASN A 108 17.50 3.47 16.42
C ASN A 108 17.69 2.64 15.13
N SER A 109 17.97 3.27 13.98
CA SER A 109 18.12 2.60 12.68
C SER A 109 16.94 1.70 12.30
N MET A 110 15.73 1.99 12.81
CA MET A 110 14.53 1.22 12.46
C MET A 110 14.06 1.48 11.02
N LEU A 111 14.47 2.63 10.47
CA LEU A 111 14.16 3.10 9.13
C LEU A 111 15.26 2.79 8.10
N ASP A 112 16.41 2.26 8.54
CA ASP A 112 17.52 1.94 7.63
C ASP A 112 17.20 0.69 6.81
N TRP A 113 17.23 0.85 5.50
CA TRP A 113 16.97 -0.22 4.53
C TRP A 113 18.27 -0.75 3.94
N CYS A 114 19.13 -1.28 4.81
CA CYS A 114 20.33 -2.04 4.49
C CYS A 114 20.48 -3.26 5.42
#